data_AF-A0A9X2GE84-F1
#
_entry.id   AF-A0A9X2GE84-F1
#
_cell.length_a   1.000
_cell.length_b   1.000
_cell.length_c   1.000
_cell.angle_alpha   90.00
_cell.angle_beta   90.00
_cell.angle_gamma   90.00
#
_symmetry.space_group_name_H-M   'P 1'
#
loop_
_entity.id
_entity.type
_entity.pdbx_description
1 polymer ?
#
loop_
_entity_poly.entity_id
_entity_poly.type
_entity_poly.pdbx_seq_one_letter_code
_entity_poly.pdbx_strand_id
1 'polypeptide(L)'
;MKHWTEGFADDDADEPLVRPYTITGGRTAAGREDLALITVVAALSDALEETGRGQRRWQPEHRAIHGLCGRPLAVAEIAAAVDLPVSVTKILIGDLIESGQVRARPPLAFAQAGGYPDMAILEAVRDGLRKL
;
A
#
# COMPACT_ATOMS: atom_id res chain seq x y z
N MET A 1 42.60 -29.58 -10.31
CA MET A 1 41.37 -28.78 -10.43
C MET A 1 41.10 -28.16 -9.07
N LYS A 2 40.99 -26.83 -9.02
CA LYS A 2 41.06 -25.99 -7.81
C LYS A 2 39.66 -25.84 -7.17
N HIS A 3 39.63 -26.02 -5.85
CA HIS A 3 38.68 -25.54 -4.82
C HIS A 3 37.61 -24.53 -5.28
N TRP A 4 36.33 -24.87 -5.12
CA TRP A 4 35.19 -23.94 -5.25
C TRP A 4 33.97 -24.42 -4.43
N THR A 5 34.19 -24.85 -3.19
CA THR A 5 33.09 -25.21 -2.25
C THR A 5 33.39 -24.83 -0.80
N GLU A 6 34.03 -23.69 -0.57
CA GLU A 6 34.16 -23.14 0.78
C GLU A 6 33.58 -21.73 0.81
N GLY A 7 32.55 -21.55 1.64
CA GLY A 7 32.15 -20.23 2.13
C GLY A 7 30.78 -19.72 1.71
N PHE A 8 29.71 -20.47 2.00
CA PHE A 8 28.46 -19.82 2.43
C PHE A 8 28.15 -20.41 3.80
N ALA A 9 28.81 -19.85 4.81
CA ALA A 9 28.37 -20.05 6.18
C ALA A 9 26.95 -19.51 6.26
N ASP A 10 26.04 -20.38 6.66
CA ASP A 10 24.65 -20.13 6.96
C ASP A 10 24.61 -19.18 8.17
N ASP A 11 24.58 -17.86 7.91
CA ASP A 11 24.54 -16.80 8.95
C ASP A 11 23.14 -16.15 9.03
N ASP A 12 22.11 -16.78 8.47
CA ASP A 12 20.72 -16.29 8.54
C ASP A 12 19.87 -17.08 9.57
N ALA A 13 20.51 -17.85 10.47
CA ALA A 13 19.82 -18.79 11.35
C ALA A 13 19.13 -18.18 12.58
N ASP A 14 19.21 -16.85 12.78
CA ASP A 14 18.70 -16.20 14.00
C ASP A 14 17.74 -15.02 13.75
N GLU A 15 17.17 -14.89 12.54
CA GLU A 15 16.03 -13.98 12.35
C GLU A 15 14.72 -14.72 12.68
N PRO A 16 13.91 -14.26 13.65
CA PRO A 16 12.64 -14.90 13.95
C PRO A 16 11.73 -14.82 12.72
N LEU A 17 11.66 -15.92 11.95
CA LEU A 17 10.77 -16.08 10.80
C LEU A 17 9.32 -16.04 11.28
N VAL A 18 8.77 -14.83 11.46
CA VAL A 18 7.35 -14.62 11.67
C VAL A 18 6.66 -15.11 10.41
N ARG A 19 5.89 -16.20 10.55
CA ARG A 19 5.15 -16.76 9.41
C ARG A 19 4.18 -15.69 8.90
N PRO A 20 4.21 -15.29 7.62
CA PRO A 20 3.40 -14.16 7.13
C PRO A 20 1.89 -14.25 7.44
N TYR A 21 1.36 -15.45 7.65
CA TYR A 21 -0.04 -15.71 8.01
C TYR A 21 -0.40 -15.42 9.48
N THR A 22 0.57 -15.24 10.37
CA THR A 22 0.30 -14.83 11.76
C THR A 22 -0.02 -13.34 11.84
N ILE A 23 0.61 -12.52 11.01
CA ILE A 23 0.38 -11.07 10.89
C ILE A 23 -1.08 -10.79 10.50
N THR A 24 -1.63 -11.58 9.59
CA THR A 24 -3.01 -11.41 9.11
C THR A 24 -4.05 -12.07 10.02
N GLY A 25 -3.64 -12.74 11.11
CA GLY A 25 -4.53 -13.50 11.98
C GLY A 25 -5.16 -14.72 11.30
N GLY A 26 -4.45 -15.33 10.33
CA GLY A 26 -4.94 -16.48 9.56
C GLY A 26 -5.73 -16.12 8.31
N ARG A 27 -5.92 -14.83 8.00
CA ARG A 27 -6.57 -14.39 6.75
C ARG A 27 -5.64 -14.62 5.56
N THR A 28 -6.16 -15.31 4.54
CA THR A 28 -5.38 -15.71 3.34
C THR A 28 -5.68 -14.86 2.11
N ALA A 29 -6.74 -14.05 2.14
CA ALA A 29 -7.09 -13.11 1.09
C ALA A 29 -7.48 -11.76 1.69
N ALA A 30 -7.13 -10.67 1.00
CA ALA A 30 -7.73 -9.38 1.30
C ALA A 30 -9.21 -9.46 0.91
N GLY A 31 -10.10 -8.86 1.69
CA GLY A 31 -11.52 -8.72 1.31
C GLY A 31 -11.74 -7.85 0.06
N ARG A 32 -10.65 -7.37 -0.56
CA ARG A 32 -10.55 -6.34 -1.58
C ARG A 32 -9.63 -6.84 -2.70
N GLU A 33 -10.21 -7.24 -3.82
CA GLU A 33 -9.46 -7.69 -5.01
C GLU A 33 -9.00 -6.52 -5.90
N ASP A 34 -9.49 -5.30 -5.65
CA ASP A 34 -9.24 -4.08 -6.43
C ASP A 34 -7.86 -3.43 -6.19
N LEU A 35 -7.09 -3.93 -5.23
CA LEU A 35 -5.74 -3.44 -4.94
C LEU A 35 -4.72 -4.05 -5.91
N ALA A 36 -4.55 -3.45 -7.09
CA ALA A 36 -3.43 -3.72 -7.98
C ALA A 36 -2.09 -3.28 -7.37
N LEU A 37 -0.97 -3.82 -7.84
CA LEU A 37 0.38 -3.44 -7.36
C LEU A 37 0.67 -1.94 -7.54
N ILE A 38 0.14 -1.37 -8.61
CA ILE A 38 0.27 0.05 -8.98
C ILE A 38 -0.87 0.93 -8.44
N THR A 39 -1.78 0.36 -7.63
CA THR A 39 -2.78 1.16 -6.91
C THR A 39 -2.06 2.06 -5.92
N VAL A 40 -2.38 3.36 -5.95
CA VAL A 40 -1.75 4.36 -5.09
C VAL A 40 -2.57 4.52 -3.81
N VAL A 41 -1.93 4.43 -2.66
CA VAL A 41 -2.53 4.55 -1.34
C VAL A 41 -2.01 5.82 -0.66
N ALA A 42 -2.90 6.54 0.01
CA ALA A 42 -2.55 7.76 0.76
C ALA A 42 -3.36 7.84 2.05
N ALA A 43 -2.74 8.33 3.12
CA ALA A 43 -3.40 8.60 4.38
C ALA A 43 -4.43 9.74 4.23
N LEU A 44 -5.48 9.69 5.05
CA LEU A 44 -6.47 10.75 5.14
C LEU A 44 -6.03 11.75 6.23
N SER A 45 -5.78 13.01 5.85
CA SER A 45 -5.19 14.02 6.75
C SER A 45 -6.02 14.28 8.02
N ASP A 46 -7.35 14.20 7.93
CA ASP A 46 -8.26 14.45 9.06
C ASP A 46 -8.38 13.26 10.02
N ALA A 47 -7.87 12.08 9.64
CA ALA A 47 -7.92 10.89 10.50
C ALA A 47 -7.04 11.03 11.76
N LEU A 48 -6.08 11.96 11.76
CA LEU A 48 -5.13 12.17 12.86
C LEU A 48 -5.78 12.74 14.14
N GLU A 49 -6.87 13.51 14.03
CA GLU A 49 -7.41 14.24 15.19
C GLU A 49 -8.47 13.44 15.98
N GLU A 50 -9.28 12.61 15.33
CA GLU A 50 -10.37 11.87 16.01
C GLU A 50 -9.99 10.44 16.44
N THR A 51 -8.92 9.84 15.87
CA THR A 51 -8.65 8.38 16.01
C THR A 51 -7.48 8.00 16.91
N GLY A 52 -6.92 8.92 17.71
CA GLY A 52 -5.77 8.63 18.60
C GLY A 52 -5.95 7.45 19.56
N ARG A 53 -7.20 7.02 19.85
CA ARG A 53 -7.50 5.77 20.59
C ARG A 53 -7.52 4.52 19.71
N GLY A 54 -7.97 4.62 18.46
CA GLY A 54 -7.98 3.51 17.49
C GLY A 54 -6.57 3.12 17.04
N GLN A 55 -5.71 4.11 16.81
CA GLN A 55 -4.31 3.93 16.42
C GLN A 55 -3.46 3.20 17.48
N ARG A 56 -3.81 3.36 18.76
CA ARG A 56 -3.15 2.67 19.89
C ARG A 56 -3.37 1.16 19.87
N ARG A 57 -4.44 0.68 19.21
CA ARG A 57 -4.79 -0.75 19.10
C ARG A 57 -4.26 -1.38 17.81
N TRP A 58 -3.66 -0.61 16.91
CA TRP A 58 -3.08 -1.15 15.68
C TRP A 58 -1.88 -2.03 15.97
N GLN A 59 -1.76 -3.08 15.15
CA GLN A 59 -0.54 -3.85 15.09
C GLN A 59 0.61 -2.96 14.56
N PRO A 60 1.87 -3.26 14.87
CA PRO A 60 3.02 -2.50 14.39
C PRO A 60 3.02 -2.29 12.87
N GLU A 61 2.60 -3.29 12.12
CA GLU A 61 2.58 -3.32 10.66
C GLU A 61 1.57 -2.32 10.09
N HIS A 62 0.36 -2.24 10.66
CA HIS A 62 -0.65 -1.22 10.26
C HIS A 62 -0.13 0.19 10.52
N ARG A 63 0.57 0.41 11.64
CA ARG A 63 1.16 1.71 11.98
C ARG A 63 2.29 2.09 11.01
N ALA A 64 3.14 1.12 10.67
CA ALA A 64 4.21 1.31 9.69
C ALA A 64 3.64 1.69 8.31
N ILE A 65 2.65 0.94 7.81
CA ILE A 65 1.98 1.21 6.53
C ILE A 65 1.32 2.60 6.55
N HIS A 66 0.56 2.94 7.60
CA HIS A 66 -0.09 4.25 7.72
C HIS A 66 0.94 5.39 7.73
N GLY A 67 2.05 5.24 8.45
CA GLY A 67 3.13 6.23 8.50
C GLY A 67 3.77 6.48 7.13
N LEU A 68 3.98 5.43 6.34
CA LEU A 68 4.49 5.53 4.97
C LEU A 68 3.50 6.28 4.05
N CYS A 69 2.21 6.06 4.26
CA CYS A 69 1.14 6.66 3.45
C CYS A 69 0.91 8.16 3.70
N GLY A 70 1.70 8.80 4.58
CA GLY A 70 1.70 10.27 4.71
C GLY A 70 2.01 10.99 3.39
N ARG A 71 2.65 10.30 2.45
CA ARG A 71 2.70 10.63 1.02
C ARG A 71 2.06 9.51 0.19
N PRO A 72 1.49 9.80 -0.99
CA PRO A 72 0.93 8.75 -1.84
C PRO A 72 2.01 7.76 -2.32
N LEU A 73 1.79 6.46 -2.11
CA LEU A 73 2.70 5.37 -2.51
C LEU A 73 1.93 4.21 -3.14
N ALA A 74 2.55 3.50 -4.09
CA ALA A 74 1.96 2.30 -4.67
C ALA A 74 1.98 1.13 -3.67
N VAL A 75 1.04 0.19 -3.81
CA VAL A 75 1.00 -1.04 -2.98
C VAL A 75 2.33 -1.80 -3.03
N ALA A 76 2.97 -1.89 -4.20
CA ALA A 76 4.27 -2.53 -4.35
C ALA A 76 5.38 -1.82 -3.56
N GLU A 77 5.39 -0.49 -3.57
CA GLU A 77 6.37 0.32 -2.83
C GLU A 77 6.16 0.17 -1.32
N ILE A 78 4.91 0.13 -0.86
CA ILE A 78 4.58 -0.10 0.54
C ILE A 78 5.07 -1.48 0.97
N ALA A 79 4.76 -2.53 0.20
CA ALA A 79 5.16 -3.91 0.51
C ALA A 79 6.69 -4.05 0.61
N ALA A 80 7.43 -3.44 -0.31
CA ALA A 80 8.89 -3.41 -0.28
C ALA A 80 9.43 -2.62 0.91
N ALA A 81 8.79 -1.51 1.29
CA ALA A 81 9.25 -0.67 2.40
C ALA A 81 9.01 -1.29 3.78
N VAL A 82 7.95 -2.09 3.94
CA VAL A 82 7.68 -2.82 5.21
C VAL A 82 8.23 -4.24 5.22
N ASP A 83 8.87 -4.66 4.13
CA ASP A 83 9.41 -6.02 3.93
C ASP A 83 8.39 -7.15 4.19
N LEU A 84 7.16 -6.96 3.69
CA LEU A 84 6.09 -7.95 3.80
C LEU A 84 5.66 -8.46 2.42
N PRO A 85 5.21 -9.73 2.32
CA PRO A 85 4.59 -10.22 1.10
C PRO A 85 3.44 -9.30 0.65
N VAL A 86 3.34 -9.10 -0.67
CA VAL A 86 2.29 -8.26 -1.27
C VAL A 86 0.89 -8.68 -0.81
N SER A 87 0.62 -9.98 -0.70
CA SER A 87 -0.67 -10.51 -0.25
C SER A 87 -1.03 -10.07 1.17
N VAL A 88 -0.06 -10.12 2.09
CA VAL A 88 -0.21 -9.63 3.47
C VAL A 88 -0.40 -8.12 3.49
N THR A 89 0.43 -7.39 2.74
CA THR A 89 0.34 -5.93 2.65
C THR A 89 -1.03 -5.48 2.16
N LYS A 90 -1.61 -6.15 1.14
CA LYS A 90 -2.98 -5.87 0.66
C LYS A 90 -4.04 -6.11 1.72
N ILE A 91 -3.91 -7.14 2.55
CA ILE A 91 -4.83 -7.41 3.66
C ILE A 91 -4.79 -6.24 4.66
N LEU A 92 -3.58 -5.84 5.08
CA LEU A 92 -3.41 -4.76 6.06
C LEU A 92 -3.86 -3.39 5.51
N ILE A 93 -3.61 -3.11 4.23
CA ILE A 93 -4.14 -1.92 3.54
C ILE A 93 -5.68 -1.98 3.49
N GLY A 94 -6.27 -3.15 3.24
CA GLY A 94 -7.72 -3.35 3.29
C GLY A 94 -8.30 -2.92 4.64
N ASP A 95 -7.70 -3.37 5.74
CA ASP A 95 -8.11 -3.00 7.11
C ASP A 95 -8.04 -1.49 7.36
N LEU A 96 -6.97 -0.84 6.88
CA LEU A 96 -6.80 0.61 7.01
C LEU A 96 -7.84 1.40 6.18
N ILE A 97 -8.30 0.85 5.05
CA ILE A 97 -9.33 1.48 4.24
C ILE A 97 -10.70 1.28 4.88
N GLU A 98 -11.00 0.08 5.38
CA GLU A 98 -12.25 -0.20 6.11
C GLU A 98 -12.40 0.66 7.36
N SER A 99 -11.29 0.96 8.03
CA SER A 99 -11.24 1.87 9.18
C SER A 99 -11.11 3.35 8.82
N GLY A 100 -11.16 3.70 7.54
CA GLY A 100 -11.16 5.10 7.07
C GLY A 100 -9.86 5.86 7.33
N GLN A 101 -8.72 5.16 7.42
CA GLN A 101 -7.41 5.75 7.74
C GLN A 101 -6.61 6.07 6.49
N VAL A 102 -6.78 5.26 5.46
CA VAL A 102 -6.16 5.48 4.14
C VAL A 102 -7.20 5.35 3.06
N ARG A 103 -6.92 5.96 1.91
CA ARG A 103 -7.68 5.80 0.67
C ARG A 103 -6.80 5.17 -0.39
N ALA A 104 -7.39 4.30 -1.20
CA ALA A 104 -6.77 3.75 -2.40
C ALA A 104 -7.33 4.44 -3.64
N ARG A 105 -6.44 4.81 -4.56
CA ARG A 105 -6.76 5.30 -5.90
C ARG A 105 -6.31 4.24 -6.90
N PRO A 106 -7.24 3.59 -7.62
CA PRO A 106 -6.87 2.63 -8.63
C PRO A 106 -6.10 3.31 -9.77
N PRO A 107 -5.32 2.55 -10.56
CA PRO A 107 -4.72 3.06 -11.77
C PRO A 107 -5.78 3.66 -12.69
N LEU A 108 -5.52 4.84 -13.24
CA LEU A 108 -6.46 5.51 -14.13
C LEU A 108 -6.64 4.67 -15.41
N ALA A 109 -7.88 4.33 -15.74
CA ALA A 109 -8.21 3.54 -16.95
C ALA A 109 -7.70 4.18 -18.25
N PHE A 110 -7.63 5.51 -18.30
CA PHE A 110 -7.07 6.28 -19.43
C PHE A 110 -5.62 5.90 -19.75
N ALA A 111 -4.82 5.58 -18.72
CA ALA A 111 -3.44 5.15 -18.88
C ALA A 111 -3.32 3.72 -19.47
N GLN A 112 -4.37 2.90 -19.36
CA GLN A 112 -4.38 1.52 -19.86
C GLN A 112 -4.95 1.41 -21.29
N ALA A 113 -5.77 2.36 -21.72
CA ALA A 113 -6.46 2.32 -23.02
C ALA A 113 -5.93 3.30 -24.07
N GLY A 114 -4.81 4.00 -23.81
CA GLY A 114 -4.28 5.03 -24.72
C GLY A 114 -5.23 6.22 -24.96
N GLY A 115 -6.28 6.33 -24.14
CA GLY A 115 -7.33 7.32 -24.29
C GLY A 115 -6.90 8.63 -23.64
N TYR A 116 -6.53 9.61 -24.44
CA TYR A 116 -6.45 10.99 -23.97
C TYR A 116 -7.85 11.43 -23.49
N PRO A 117 -7.92 12.21 -22.39
CA PRO A 117 -9.19 12.82 -21.99
C PRO A 117 -9.75 13.64 -23.16
N ASP A 118 -11.08 13.60 -23.32
CA ASP A 118 -11.76 14.37 -24.36
C ASP A 118 -11.38 15.85 -24.22
N MET A 119 -10.78 16.39 -25.28
CA MET A 119 -10.30 17.78 -25.30
C MET A 119 -11.45 18.78 -25.08
N ALA A 120 -12.67 18.46 -25.50
CA ALA A 120 -13.82 19.32 -25.26
C ALA A 120 -14.11 19.48 -23.75
N ILE A 121 -13.93 18.41 -22.98
CA ILE A 121 -14.09 18.44 -21.52
C ILE A 121 -12.96 19.25 -20.89
N LEU A 122 -11.71 19.07 -21.33
CA LEU A 122 -10.57 19.82 -20.81
C LEU A 122 -10.70 21.33 -21.07
N GLU A 123 -11.19 21.71 -22.25
CA GLU A 123 -11.46 23.11 -22.58
C GLU A 123 -12.59 23.70 -21.73
N ALA A 124 -13.68 22.95 -21.53
CA ALA A 124 -14.77 23.37 -20.66
C ALA A 124 -14.30 23.58 -19.21
N VAL A 125 -13.47 22.68 -18.67
CA VAL A 125 -12.87 22.82 -17.34
C VAL A 125 -11.96 24.05 -17.27
N ARG A 126 -11.08 24.24 -18.27
CA ARG A 126 -10.18 25.40 -18.36
C ARG A 126 -10.96 26.71 -18.34
N ASP A 127 -12.01 26.80 -19.14
CA ASP A 127 -12.81 28.02 -19.28
C ASP A 127 -13.65 28.27 -18.01
N GLY A 128 -14.09 27.20 -17.34
CA GLY A 128 -14.75 27.29 -16.02
C GLY A 128 -13.81 27.81 -14.93
N LEU A 129 -12.60 27.25 -14.82
CA LEU A 129 -11.62 27.66 -13.80
C LEU A 129 -11.13 29.10 -14.00
N ARG A 130 -11.12 29.62 -15.23
CA ARG A 130 -10.69 31.00 -15.54
C ARG A 130 -11.74 32.07 -15.20
N LYS A 131 -12.97 31.66 -14.88
CA LYS A 131 -14.10 32.55 -14.54
C LYS A 131 -14.34 32.68 -13.03
N LEU A 132 -13.50 32.03 -12.22
CA LEU A 132 -13.47 32.15 -10.77
C LEU A 132 -12.39 33.16 -10.35
#